data_AF-A0A2K1IV64-F1
#
_entry.id   AF-A0A2K1IV64-F1
#
_cell.length_a   1.000
_cell.length_b   1.000
_cell.length_c   1.000
_cell.angle_alpha   90.00
_cell.angle_beta   90.00
_cell.angle_gamma   90.00
#
_symmetry.space_group_name_H-M   'P 1'
#
loop_
_entity.id
_entity.type
_entity.pdbx_description
1 polymer ?
#
loop_
_entity_poly.entity_id
_entity_poly.type
_entity_poly.pdbx_seq_one_letter_code
_entity_poly.pdbx_strand_id
1 'polypeptide(L)'
;MNDDIIHHFITLKIPQENDIVDRMNRTLLEKANYCTLQVFECLAYIHIQDIYRLKLDLILNKCTFFGYERTTKSYRIWNPSTH
;
A
#
# COMPACT_ATOMS: atom_id res chain seq x y z
N MET A 1 -35.69 -11.07 -12.24
CA MET A 1 -35.33 -11.83 -11.04
C MET A 1 -34.62 -10.82 -10.16
N ASN A 2 -35.38 -10.20 -9.27
CA ASN A 2 -34.87 -9.14 -8.42
C ASN A 2 -34.09 -9.84 -7.32
N ASP A 3 -32.81 -9.53 -7.18
CA ASP A 3 -32.00 -10.03 -6.08
C ASP A 3 -32.57 -9.45 -4.77
N ASP A 4 -33.42 -10.24 -4.11
CA ASP A 4 -33.95 -9.98 -2.77
C ASP A 4 -32.82 -10.10 -1.74
N ILE A 5 -31.85 -9.19 -1.82
CA ILE A 5 -30.85 -8.99 -0.78
C ILE A 5 -31.55 -8.23 0.34
N ILE A 6 -32.10 -8.98 1.29
CA ILE A 6 -32.65 -8.45 2.52
C ILE A 6 -31.47 -7.93 3.35
N HIS A 7 -31.29 -6.60 3.37
CA HIS A 7 -30.36 -5.94 4.27
C HIS A 7 -30.84 -6.11 5.71
N HIS A 8 -30.33 -7.13 6.40
CA HIS A 8 -30.55 -7.29 7.84
C HIS A 8 -29.63 -6.31 8.57
N PHE A 9 -30.14 -5.14 8.93
CA PHE A 9 -29.42 -4.19 9.79
C PHE A 9 -29.45 -4.71 11.23
N ILE A 10 -28.47 -5.53 11.57
CA ILE A 10 -28.25 -5.95 12.95
C ILE A 10 -27.61 -4.78 13.69
N THR A 11 -28.43 -3.92 14.30
CA THR A 11 -27.95 -2.95 15.29
C THR A 11 -28.78 -3.05 16.56
N LEU A 12 -28.34 -3.91 17.46
CA LEU A 12 -28.39 -3.74 18.91
C LEU A 12 -27.60 -4.91 19.53
N LYS A 13 -26.64 -4.57 20.41
CA LYS A 13 -25.62 -5.45 20.98
C LYS A 13 -26.17 -6.79 21.50
N ILE A 14 -26.03 -7.85 20.69
CA ILE A 14 -25.98 -9.22 21.20
C ILE A 14 -24.50 -9.53 21.41
N PRO A 15 -24.04 -9.73 22.66
CA PRO A 15 -22.61 -9.82 22.95
C PRO A 15 -21.91 -10.95 22.19
N GLN A 16 -22.59 -12.09 21.99
CA GLN A 16 -21.98 -13.28 21.38
C GLN A 16 -21.85 -13.21 19.85
N GLU A 17 -22.71 -12.45 19.17
CA GLU A 17 -22.70 -12.32 17.71
C GLU A 17 -21.77 -11.18 17.26
N ASN A 18 -21.70 -10.11 18.07
CA ASN A 18 -20.76 -9.01 17.86
C ASN A 18 -19.30 -9.43 18.09
N ASP A 19 -19.01 -10.47 18.87
CA ASP A 19 -17.65 -10.96 19.10
C ASP A 19 -16.95 -11.39 17.80
N ILE A 20 -17.68 -12.00 16.85
CA ILE A 20 -17.14 -12.39 15.54
C ILE A 20 -16.89 -11.16 14.67
N VAL A 21 -17.83 -10.21 14.66
CA VAL A 21 -17.73 -8.95 13.92
C VAL A 21 -16.58 -8.10 14.46
N ASP A 22 -16.46 -7.97 15.78
CA ASP A 22 -15.39 -7.22 16.45
C ASP A 22 -14.04 -7.88 16.24
N ARG A 23 -13.98 -9.22 16.22
CA ARG A 23 -12.75 -9.98 15.88
C ARG A 23 -12.36 -9.79 14.42
N MET A 24 -13.31 -9.81 13.49
CA MET A 24 -13.06 -9.54 12.07
C MET A 24 -12.60 -8.11 11.86
N ASN A 25 -13.24 -7.13 12.49
CA ASN A 25 -12.85 -5.72 12.42
C ASN A 25 -11.48 -5.47 13.02
N ARG A 26 -11.11 -6.14 14.13
CA ARG A 26 -9.75 -6.08 14.69
C ARG A 26 -8.72 -6.66 13.73
N THR A 27 -9.02 -7.81 13.13
CA THR A 27 -8.12 -8.45 12.14
C THR A 27 -7.96 -7.61 10.88
N LEU A 28 -9.04 -6.95 10.42
CA LEU A 28 -9.00 -6.01 9.31
C LEU A 28 -8.14 -4.80 9.64
N LEU A 29 -8.27 -4.23 10.85
CA LEU A 29 -7.44 -3.12 11.30
C LEU A 29 -5.97 -3.52 11.44
N GLU A 30 -5.68 -4.71 11.98
CA GLU A 30 -4.33 -5.27 12.10
C GLU A 30 -3.70 -5.56 10.72
N LYS A 31 -4.46 -6.09 9.76
CA LYS A 31 -3.99 -6.32 8.38
C LYS A 31 -3.85 -5.03 7.58
N ALA A 32 -4.72 -4.05 7.82
CA ALA A 32 -4.65 -2.72 7.21
C ALA A 32 -3.54 -1.85 7.83
N ASN A 33 -2.97 -2.25 8.97
CA ASN A 33 -1.72 -1.68 9.46
C ASN A 33 -0.56 -2.21 8.60
N TYR A 34 -0.43 -1.68 7.39
CA TYR A 34 0.68 -1.86 6.45
C TYR A 34 2.06 -1.47 7.02
N CYS A 35 2.12 -1.01 8.27
CA CYS A 35 3.32 -0.57 8.98
C CYS A 35 4.32 -1.69 9.31
N THR A 36 3.94 -2.97 9.20
CA THR A 36 4.84 -4.11 9.47
C THR A 36 5.42 -4.76 8.22
N LEU A 37 5.12 -4.25 7.02
CA LEU A 37 5.81 -4.68 5.80
C LEU A 37 7.24 -4.17 5.85
N GLN A 38 8.16 -5.03 6.30
CA GLN A 38 9.58 -4.83 6.16
C GLN A 38 9.88 -4.79 4.66
N VAL A 39 10.17 -3.60 4.13
CA VAL A 39 10.48 -3.44 2.71
C VAL A 39 11.86 -4.04 2.50
N PHE A 40 11.89 -5.27 2.01
CA PHE A 40 13.10 -5.85 1.46
C PHE A 40 13.58 -4.92 0.35
N GLU A 41 14.89 -4.64 0.32
CA GLU A 41 15.54 -3.83 -0.72
C GLU A 41 15.19 -4.41 -2.10
N CYS A 42 14.16 -3.84 -2.72
CA CYS A 42 13.63 -4.33 -3.98
C CYS A 42 14.19 -3.49 -5.11
N LEU A 43 14.64 -4.14 -6.18
CA LEU A 43 15.20 -3.47 -7.33
C LEU A 43 14.07 -2.80 -8.11
N ALA A 44 14.13 -1.47 -8.21
CA ALA A 44 13.12 -0.64 -8.85
C ALA A 44 13.73 0.13 -10.03
N TYR A 45 12.87 0.53 -10.97
CA TYR A 45 13.26 1.34 -12.11
C TYR A 45 12.42 2.61 -12.13
N ILE A 46 13.06 3.78 -12.04
CA ILE A 46 12.36 5.07 -12.11
C ILE A 46 12.47 5.64 -13.52
N HIS A 47 11.35 6.13 -14.04
CA HIS A 47 11.34 6.89 -15.28
C HIS A 47 11.91 8.31 -15.06
N ILE A 48 13.00 8.62 -15.75
CA ILE A 48 13.59 9.98 -15.77
C ILE A 48 12.77 10.86 -16.73
N GLN A 49 12.58 12.15 -16.49
CA GLN A 49 11.90 12.98 -17.49
C GLN A 49 12.84 13.34 -18.64
N ASP A 50 12.31 13.46 -19.87
CA ASP A 50 13.12 13.72 -21.07
C ASP A 50 13.89 15.05 -21.02
N ILE A 51 13.45 16.02 -20.22
CA ILE A 51 14.15 17.30 -20.00
C ILE A 51 15.55 17.08 -19.42
N TYR A 52 15.74 16.01 -18.65
CA TYR A 52 17.01 15.68 -18.00
C TYR A 52 17.81 14.61 -18.77
N ARG A 53 17.50 14.37 -20.05
CA ARG A 53 18.13 13.33 -20.87
C ARG A 53 18.80 13.86 -22.11
N LEU A 54 19.95 13.28 -22.43
CA LEU A 54 20.59 13.38 -23.74
C LEU A 54 20.12 12.25 -24.65
N LYS A 55 20.37 12.39 -25.97
CA LYS A 55 19.89 11.48 -27.02
C LYS A 55 20.26 10.00 -26.83
N LEU A 56 21.27 9.71 -25.99
CA LEU A 56 21.77 8.37 -25.71
C LEU A 56 21.55 7.93 -24.25
N ASP A 57 20.87 8.73 -23.43
CA ASP A 57 20.64 8.37 -22.03
C ASP A 57 19.49 7.38 -21.87
N LEU A 58 19.61 6.52 -20.87
CA LEU A 58 18.62 5.48 -20.54
C LEU A 58 17.30 6.09 -20.04
N ILE A 59 16.20 5.43 -20.42
CA ILE A 59 14.86 5.82 -20.03
C ILE A 59 14.50 5.44 -18.58
N LEU A 60 15.30 4.59 -17.98
CA LEU A 60 15.02 4.03 -16.67
C LEU A 60 16.29 4.09 -15.85
N ASN A 61 16.20 4.68 -14.66
CA ASN A 61 17.28 4.61 -13.68
C ASN A 61 17.09 3.39 -12.79
N LYS A 62 18.16 2.64 -12.56
CA LYS A 62 18.16 1.51 -11.63
C LYS A 62 18.28 2.03 -10.20
N CYS A 63 17.33 1.66 -9.36
CA CYS A 63 17.21 2.19 -8.00
C CYS A 63 16.87 1.07 -7.00
N THR A 64 17.07 1.34 -5.72
CA THR A 64 16.65 0.45 -4.64
C THR A 64 15.43 1.04 -3.96
N PHE A 65 14.35 0.28 -3.89
CA PHE A 65 13.12 0.66 -3.19
C PHE A 65 13.23 0.34 -1.70
N PHE A 66 13.01 1.36 -0.87
CA PHE A 66 13.10 1.30 0.59
C PHE A 66 11.73 1.40 1.28
N GLY A 67 10.68 1.81 0.55
CA GLY A 67 9.32 1.82 1.08
C GLY A 67 8.53 3.08 0.79
N TYR A 68 7.59 3.37 1.68
CA TYR A 68 6.75 4.55 1.62
C TYR A 68 7.16 5.56 2.70
N GLU A 69 7.02 6.85 2.39
CA GLU A 69 7.18 7.91 3.38
C GLU A 69 6.02 7.86 4.38
N ARG A 70 6.29 8.14 5.67
CA ARG A 70 5.24 8.02 6.71
C ARG A 70 4.22 9.17 6.68
N THR A 71 4.63 10.33 6.17
CA THR A 71 3.85 11.58 6.25
C THR A 71 3.20 11.96 4.93
N THR A 72 3.68 11.42 3.80
CA THR A 72 3.21 11.78 2.47
C THR A 72 3.00 10.54 1.61
N LYS A 73 2.15 10.63 0.60
CA LYS A 73 1.95 9.57 -0.40
C LYS A 73 3.11 9.56 -1.39
N SER A 74 4.33 9.33 -0.89
CA SER A 74 5.56 9.29 -1.67
C SER A 74 6.33 8.00 -1.41
N TYR A 75 7.17 7.66 -2.38
CA TYR A 75 8.02 6.47 -2.35
C TYR A 75 9.44 6.86 -1.90
N ARG A 76 10.02 6.08 -1.00
CA ARG A 76 11.43 6.15 -0.62
C ARG A 76 12.23 5.29 -1.56
N ILE A 77 13.00 5.94 -2.42
CA ILE A 77 13.82 5.29 -3.43
C ILE A 77 15.24 5.85 -3.36
N TRP A 78 16.24 4.97 -3.34
CA TRP A 78 17.65 5.32 -3.35
C TRP A 78 18.24 5.10 -4.74
N ASN A 79 19.02 6.07 -5.22
CA ASN A 79 19.74 5.96 -6.48
C ASN A 79 21.26 5.99 -6.22
N PRO A 80 21.98 4.87 -6.45
CA PRO A 80 23.43 4.81 -6.22
C PRO A 80 24.24 5.66 -7.21
N SER A 81 23.64 6.10 -8.31
CA SER A 81 24.30 6.86 -9.38
C SER A 81 24.47 8.35 -9.05
N THR A 82 23.93 8.80 -7.92
CA THR A 82 23.93 10.23 -7.52
C THR A 82 25.13 10.62 -6.65
N HIS A 83 26.21 9.82 -6.64
CA HIS A 83 27.40 10.04 -5.79
C HIS A 83 28.69 10.21 -6.61
#